data_AF-A0A1E5SR74-F1
#
_entry.id   AF-A0A1E5SR74-F1
#
_cell.length_a   1.000
_cell.length_b   1.000
_cell.length_c   1.000
_cell.angle_alpha   90.00
_cell.angle_beta   90.00
_cell.angle_gamma   90.00
#
_symmetry.space_group_name_H-M   'P 1'
#
loop_
_entity.id
_entity.type
_entity.pdbx_description
1 polymer ?
#
loop_
_entity_poly.entity_id
_entity_poly.type
_entity_poly.pdbx_seq_one_letter_code
_entity_poly.pdbx_strand_id
1 'polypeptide(L)'
;MLPIQKNFTKSFFVILSLPATAMGFALSVQIAALSWILNTKFGFDLHEIGLVWAAGPLAGIIGQVIIGLISDKVWFWGGRRRPFILIGGLIAALMLLALPNIDLIGKALGVEEFLGVAIAVALSLDLAINISFNPTRSVIADVTTEGSTRTKGYTWMQTISGFFGVVAYLIGAFVSNYMLIYTGAALVFVFSIIPTLFITEPRQLNASDDNAEESKPGSTNMPEFLKICVAHAFTWLGVQTMFVYTFAYIKEVIMGFGTTETLAEAQNNEIGFITGISFAVLNTVGFLLPALVLEPITKKIGRVKTHMLCIAIMSIGYVLIILLGQSSTMLFVLMAVVGVGWAAVVSLPFAIMSETVDQSRMGLYMGLFNLSVVIPQLVASSLGGFIDGQANKNSIFIISAIALGISAVLWLFVKESGTKASKLSPSGGH
;
A
#
# COMPACT_ATOMS: atom_id res chain seq x y z
N MET A 1 -1.39 -28.32 -15.90
CA MET A 1 -0.78 -27.05 -16.33
C MET A 1 -1.20 -26.73 -17.75
N LEU A 2 -1.66 -25.50 -18.00
CA LEU A 2 -2.03 -25.02 -19.34
C LEU A 2 -0.79 -24.82 -20.24
N PRO A 3 -0.92 -24.88 -21.58
CA PRO A 3 0.20 -24.65 -22.50
C PRO A 3 0.92 -23.31 -22.27
N ILE A 4 0.18 -22.26 -21.93
CA ILE A 4 0.72 -20.92 -21.64
C ILE A 4 1.61 -20.90 -20.38
N GLN A 5 1.36 -21.79 -19.42
CA GLN A 5 2.12 -21.90 -18.16
C GLN A 5 3.43 -22.67 -18.34
N LYS A 6 3.52 -23.60 -19.31
CA LYS A 6 4.69 -24.47 -19.49
C LYS A 6 5.94 -23.71 -19.95
N ASN A 7 5.76 -22.61 -20.68
CA ASN A 7 6.85 -21.92 -21.37
C ASN A 7 7.29 -20.61 -20.69
N PHE A 8 6.68 -20.23 -19.55
CA PHE A 8 6.98 -18.99 -18.82
C PHE A 8 7.20 -17.76 -19.73
N THR A 9 6.30 -17.59 -20.71
CA THR A 9 6.39 -16.51 -21.69
C THR A 9 6.15 -15.15 -21.01
N LYS A 10 6.59 -14.06 -21.66
CA LYS A 10 6.29 -12.70 -21.17
C LYS A 10 4.77 -12.49 -20.99
N SER A 11 3.96 -12.97 -21.93
CA SER A 11 2.50 -12.89 -21.87
C SER A 11 1.93 -13.65 -20.68
N PHE A 12 2.51 -14.79 -20.30
CA PHE A 12 2.10 -15.50 -19.09
C PHE A 12 2.39 -14.67 -17.83
N PHE A 13 3.58 -14.09 -17.71
CA PHE A 13 3.90 -13.22 -16.57
C PHE A 13 3.01 -11.99 -16.49
N VAL A 14 2.60 -11.42 -17.63
CA VAL A 14 1.61 -10.34 -17.67
C VAL A 14 0.29 -10.81 -17.07
N ILE A 15 -0.28 -11.91 -17.58
CA ILE A 15 -1.55 -12.47 -17.07
C ILE A 15 -1.45 -12.76 -15.57
N LEU A 16 -0.34 -13.36 -15.13
CA LEU A 16 -0.10 -13.72 -13.75
C LEU A 16 -0.01 -12.49 -12.81
N SER A 17 0.34 -11.33 -13.35
CA SER A 17 0.48 -10.07 -12.60
C SER A 17 -0.84 -9.31 -12.43
N LEU A 18 -1.82 -9.55 -13.31
CA LEU A 18 -3.07 -8.79 -13.35
C LEU A 18 -3.92 -8.92 -12.07
N PRO A 19 -4.04 -10.09 -11.42
CA PRO A 19 -4.80 -10.19 -10.16
C PRO A 19 -4.24 -9.30 -9.05
N ALA A 20 -2.91 -9.24 -8.89
CA ALA A 20 -2.28 -8.34 -7.91
C ALA A 20 -2.44 -6.87 -8.32
N THR A 21 -2.39 -6.60 -9.64
CA THR A 21 -2.64 -5.27 -10.20
C THR A 21 -4.06 -4.79 -9.91
N ALA A 22 -5.06 -5.67 -9.94
CA ALA A 22 -6.44 -5.35 -9.55
C ALA A 22 -6.50 -4.79 -8.12
N MET A 23 -5.88 -5.49 -7.16
CA MET A 23 -5.89 -5.06 -5.77
C MET A 23 -5.11 -3.77 -5.54
N GLY A 24 -3.96 -3.62 -6.20
CA GLY A 24 -3.17 -2.38 -6.18
C GLY A 24 -3.92 -1.19 -6.78
N PHE A 25 -4.67 -1.41 -7.87
CA PHE A 25 -5.50 -0.38 -8.51
C PHE A 25 -6.66 0.03 -7.60
N ALA A 26 -7.36 -0.93 -6.99
CA ALA A 26 -8.44 -0.64 -6.04
C ALA A 26 -7.94 0.23 -4.87
N LEU A 27 -6.77 -0.10 -4.32
CA LEU A 27 -6.14 0.69 -3.25
C LEU A 27 -5.79 2.11 -3.72
N SER A 28 -5.28 2.26 -4.95
CA SER A 28 -4.95 3.58 -5.51
C SER A 28 -6.20 4.44 -5.73
N VAL A 29 -7.32 3.83 -6.17
CA VAL A 29 -8.63 4.49 -6.27
C VAL A 29 -9.09 4.96 -4.89
N GLN A 30 -9.00 4.11 -3.87
CA GLN A 30 -9.42 4.44 -2.52
C GLN A 30 -8.59 5.60 -1.95
N ILE A 31 -7.26 5.56 -2.06
CA ILE A 31 -6.36 6.63 -1.61
C ILE A 31 -6.64 7.95 -2.32
N ALA A 32 -6.92 7.93 -3.63
CA ALA A 32 -7.16 9.14 -4.41
C ALA A 32 -8.56 9.74 -4.19
N ALA A 33 -9.58 8.89 -4.02
CA ALA A 33 -10.98 9.31 -4.17
C ALA A 33 -11.83 9.16 -2.91
N LEU A 34 -11.46 8.34 -1.92
CA LEU A 34 -12.32 8.08 -0.75
C LEU A 34 -12.54 9.34 0.10
N SER A 35 -11.48 9.95 0.62
CA SER A 35 -11.62 11.18 1.43
C SER A 35 -12.24 12.31 0.62
N TRP A 36 -11.88 12.41 -0.67
CA TRP A 36 -12.42 13.39 -1.58
C TRP A 36 -13.94 13.25 -1.75
N ILE A 37 -14.46 12.06 -2.03
CA ILE A 37 -15.90 11.87 -2.28
C ILE A 37 -16.72 12.02 -0.99
N LEU A 38 -16.18 11.56 0.15
CA LEU A 38 -16.81 11.73 1.45
C LEU A 38 -16.99 13.21 1.81
N ASN A 39 -15.97 14.04 1.59
CA ASN A 39 -16.08 15.48 1.84
C ASN A 39 -16.92 16.20 0.78
N THR A 40 -16.62 16.00 -0.50
CA THR A 40 -17.17 16.84 -1.58
C THR A 40 -18.60 16.51 -1.97
N LYS A 41 -19.00 15.23 -1.84
CA LYS A 41 -20.35 14.77 -2.16
C LYS A 41 -21.22 14.60 -0.92
N PHE A 42 -20.68 14.04 0.16
CA PHE A 42 -21.45 13.69 1.36
C PHE A 42 -21.28 14.69 2.51
N GLY A 43 -20.39 15.68 2.36
CA GLY A 43 -20.22 16.75 3.34
C GLY A 43 -19.51 16.33 4.62
N PHE A 44 -18.85 15.16 4.64
CA PHE A 44 -18.22 14.64 5.84
C PHE A 44 -17.08 15.55 6.29
N ASP A 45 -17.01 15.77 7.61
CA ASP A 45 -15.88 16.43 8.24
C ASP A 45 -14.65 15.49 8.33
N LEU A 46 -13.53 16.03 8.82
CA LEU A 46 -12.30 15.22 8.91
C LEU A 46 -12.39 14.12 9.97
N HIS A 47 -13.21 14.30 11.02
CA HIS A 47 -13.42 13.28 12.04
C HIS A 47 -14.17 12.09 11.46
N GLU A 48 -15.29 12.33 10.75
CA GLU A 48 -16.08 11.32 10.08
C GLU A 48 -15.27 10.57 9.00
N ILE A 49 -14.49 11.29 8.19
CA ILE A 49 -13.58 10.68 7.21
C ILE A 49 -12.54 9.79 7.92
N GLY A 50 -11.99 10.27 9.03
CA GLY A 50 -11.10 9.49 9.88
C GLY A 50 -11.73 8.18 10.35
N LEU A 51 -12.98 8.21 10.83
CA LEU A 51 -13.72 7.01 11.24
C LEU A 51 -13.90 6.01 10.09
N VAL A 52 -14.20 6.49 8.88
CA VAL A 52 -14.31 5.62 7.69
C VAL A 52 -12.97 4.97 7.37
N TRP A 53 -11.85 5.70 7.43
CA TRP A 53 -10.51 5.14 7.21
C TRP A 53 -10.02 4.19 8.31
N ALA A 54 -10.53 4.31 9.54
CA ALA A 54 -10.23 3.38 10.62
C ALA A 54 -10.78 1.96 10.36
N ALA A 55 -11.79 1.84 9.49
CA ALA A 55 -12.39 0.56 9.13
C ALA A 55 -11.38 -0.41 8.50
N GLY A 56 -10.56 0.10 7.57
CA GLY A 56 -9.62 -0.75 6.82
C GLY A 56 -8.58 -1.46 7.68
N PRO A 57 -7.83 -0.76 8.55
CA PRO A 57 -6.87 -1.39 9.43
C PRO A 57 -7.55 -2.37 10.42
N LEU A 58 -8.76 -2.07 10.92
CA LEU A 58 -9.54 -3.01 11.75
C LEU A 58 -9.90 -4.29 10.99
N ALA A 59 -10.36 -4.16 9.73
CA ALA A 59 -10.59 -5.31 8.85
C ALA A 59 -9.31 -6.10 8.59
N GLY A 60 -8.17 -5.43 8.46
CA GLY A 60 -6.86 -6.06 8.25
C GLY A 60 -6.45 -6.99 9.39
N ILE A 61 -6.58 -6.57 10.65
CA ILE A 61 -6.20 -7.39 11.82
C ILE A 61 -6.96 -8.72 11.84
N ILE A 62 -8.27 -8.66 11.64
CA ILE A 62 -9.15 -9.82 11.77
C ILE A 62 -9.13 -10.64 10.48
N GLY A 63 -9.33 -9.97 9.34
CA GLY A 63 -9.49 -10.59 8.03
C GLY A 63 -8.23 -11.30 7.55
N GLN A 64 -7.05 -10.69 7.67
CA GLN A 64 -5.82 -11.31 7.18
C GLN A 64 -5.45 -12.57 7.99
N VAL A 65 -5.61 -12.55 9.32
CA VAL A 65 -5.31 -13.70 10.18
C VAL A 65 -6.23 -14.87 9.86
N ILE A 66 -7.55 -14.60 9.82
CA ILE A 66 -8.55 -15.64 9.56
C ILE A 66 -8.37 -16.23 8.15
N ILE A 67 -8.23 -15.38 7.14
CA ILE A 67 -8.13 -15.84 5.75
C ILE A 67 -6.78 -16.51 5.46
N GLY A 68 -5.68 -16.08 6.07
CA GLY A 68 -4.42 -16.80 5.98
C GLY A 68 -4.59 -18.27 6.40
N LEU A 69 -5.19 -18.50 7.58
CA LEU A 69 -5.42 -19.84 8.13
C LEU A 69 -6.40 -20.69 7.30
N ILE A 70 -7.41 -20.07 6.69
CA ILE A 70 -8.43 -20.77 5.90
C ILE A 70 -7.93 -21.02 4.47
N SER A 71 -7.32 -20.02 3.84
CA SER A 71 -6.94 -20.08 2.42
C SER A 71 -5.94 -21.18 2.12
N ASP A 72 -5.07 -21.53 3.08
CA ASP A 72 -4.11 -22.62 2.91
C ASP A 72 -4.75 -24.01 2.94
N LYS A 73 -5.95 -24.14 3.51
CA LYS A 73 -6.64 -25.41 3.75
C LYS A 73 -7.82 -25.67 2.81
N VAL A 74 -8.20 -24.70 1.98
CA VAL A 74 -9.35 -24.78 1.09
C VAL A 74 -8.90 -25.02 -0.35
N TRP A 75 -9.48 -26.03 -1.00
CA TRP A 75 -9.35 -26.25 -2.43
C TRP A 75 -10.73 -26.16 -3.08
N PHE A 76 -11.00 -25.08 -3.81
CA PHE A 76 -12.32 -24.83 -4.39
C PHE A 76 -12.19 -24.10 -5.73
N TRP A 77 -13.15 -24.29 -6.65
CA TRP A 77 -13.12 -23.72 -8.01
C TRP A 77 -11.80 -23.95 -8.78
N GLY A 78 -11.14 -25.09 -8.54
CA GLY A 78 -9.93 -25.49 -9.27
C GLY A 78 -8.64 -24.77 -8.83
N GLY A 79 -8.62 -24.18 -7.64
CA GLY A 79 -7.42 -23.60 -7.05
C GLY A 79 -7.56 -23.38 -5.55
N ARG A 80 -6.44 -23.13 -4.88
CA ARG A 80 -6.41 -22.78 -3.46
C ARG A 80 -6.55 -21.27 -3.27
N ARG A 81 -5.90 -20.49 -4.14
CA ARG A 81 -5.90 -19.02 -4.11
C ARG A 81 -7.06 -18.43 -4.88
N ARG A 82 -7.47 -19.09 -5.97
CA ARG A 82 -8.51 -18.64 -6.90
C ARG A 82 -9.83 -18.18 -6.24
N PRO A 83 -10.43 -18.88 -5.27
CA PRO A 83 -11.69 -18.43 -4.65
C PRO A 83 -11.57 -17.05 -4.00
N PHE A 84 -10.46 -16.79 -3.29
CA PHE A 84 -10.24 -15.53 -2.58
C PHE A 84 -10.04 -14.38 -3.56
N ILE A 85 -9.28 -14.60 -4.64
CA ILE A 85 -9.07 -13.62 -5.70
C ILE A 85 -10.39 -13.25 -6.39
N LEU A 86 -11.23 -14.24 -6.69
CA LEU A 86 -12.51 -14.03 -7.36
C LEU A 86 -13.53 -13.32 -6.47
N ILE A 87 -13.71 -13.80 -5.24
CA ILE A 87 -14.70 -13.25 -4.31
C ILE A 87 -14.30 -11.84 -3.89
N GLY A 88 -13.05 -11.64 -3.45
CA GLY A 88 -12.62 -10.31 -3.04
C GLY A 88 -12.48 -9.36 -4.22
N GLY A 89 -12.09 -9.82 -5.41
CA GLY A 89 -12.15 -9.00 -6.63
C GLY A 89 -13.56 -8.51 -6.97
N LEU A 90 -14.55 -9.39 -6.90
CA LEU A 90 -15.94 -9.04 -7.13
C LEU A 90 -16.46 -8.05 -6.08
N ILE A 91 -16.22 -8.33 -4.80
CA ILE A 91 -16.66 -7.44 -3.71
C ILE A 91 -15.98 -6.08 -3.83
N ALA A 92 -14.67 -6.03 -4.09
CA ALA A 92 -13.95 -4.77 -4.27
C ALA A 92 -14.52 -3.95 -5.45
N ALA A 93 -14.80 -4.59 -6.59
CA ALA A 93 -15.42 -3.91 -7.72
C ALA A 93 -16.82 -3.36 -7.39
N LEU A 94 -17.65 -4.14 -6.69
CA LEU A 94 -18.97 -3.70 -6.24
C LEU A 94 -18.89 -2.55 -5.22
N MET A 95 -17.94 -2.59 -4.29
CA MET A 95 -17.77 -1.52 -3.30
C MET A 95 -17.22 -0.25 -3.91
N LEU A 96 -16.37 -0.33 -4.93
CA LEU A 96 -15.98 0.84 -5.73
C LEU A 96 -17.21 1.47 -6.42
N LEU A 97 -18.11 0.68 -6.98
CA LEU A 97 -19.40 1.20 -7.51
C LEU A 97 -20.32 1.74 -6.41
N ALA A 98 -20.22 1.22 -5.19
CA ALA A 98 -21.01 1.68 -4.06
C ALA A 98 -20.56 3.06 -3.54
N LEU A 99 -19.28 3.41 -3.63
CA LEU A 99 -18.73 4.70 -3.14
C LEU A 99 -19.51 5.94 -3.62
N PRO A 100 -19.75 6.15 -4.92
CA PRO A 100 -20.52 7.29 -5.40
C PRO A 100 -22.02 7.16 -5.12
N ASN A 101 -22.49 6.02 -4.62
CA ASN A 101 -23.91 5.70 -4.44
C ASN A 101 -24.28 5.43 -2.96
N ILE A 102 -23.45 5.87 -2.00
CA ILE A 102 -23.70 5.68 -0.55
C ILE A 102 -25.08 6.24 -0.14
N ASP A 103 -25.50 7.39 -0.68
CA ASP A 103 -26.80 7.98 -0.39
C ASP A 103 -27.97 7.15 -0.93
N LEU A 104 -27.81 6.58 -2.13
CA LEU A 104 -28.82 5.68 -2.72
C LEU A 104 -28.94 4.38 -1.91
N ILE A 105 -27.82 3.83 -1.46
CA ILE A 105 -27.79 2.63 -0.60
C ILE A 105 -28.44 2.94 0.74
N GLY A 106 -28.10 4.07 1.37
CA GLY A 106 -28.71 4.50 2.63
C GLY A 106 -30.23 4.64 2.53
N LYS A 107 -30.72 5.33 1.48
CA LYS A 107 -32.16 5.46 1.20
C LYS A 107 -32.84 4.10 1.01
N ALA A 108 -32.21 3.19 0.27
CA ALA A 108 -32.77 1.84 0.04
C ALA A 108 -32.82 0.99 1.31
N LEU A 109 -31.88 1.20 2.25
CA LEU A 109 -31.84 0.51 3.54
C LEU A 109 -32.68 1.22 4.64
N GLY A 110 -33.26 2.38 4.35
CA GLY A 110 -34.02 3.17 5.32
C GLY A 110 -33.16 3.85 6.38
N VAL A 111 -31.89 4.15 6.07
CA VAL A 111 -30.94 4.81 6.97
C VAL A 111 -30.82 6.29 6.56
N GLU A 112 -31.14 7.20 7.48
CA GLU A 112 -31.07 8.65 7.25
C GLU A 112 -29.63 9.19 7.28
N GLU A 113 -28.75 8.58 8.09
CA GLU A 113 -27.36 9.00 8.27
C GLU A 113 -26.40 8.14 7.43
N PHE A 114 -25.61 8.79 6.56
CA PHE A 114 -24.78 8.09 5.58
C PHE A 114 -23.47 7.53 6.16
N LEU A 115 -23.06 7.95 7.37
CA LEU A 115 -21.78 7.55 7.97
C LEU A 115 -21.68 6.04 8.16
N GLY A 116 -22.72 5.39 8.69
CA GLY A 116 -22.73 3.94 8.88
C GLY A 116 -22.62 3.17 7.55
N VAL A 117 -23.29 3.66 6.51
CA VAL A 117 -23.21 3.07 5.16
C VAL A 117 -21.83 3.27 4.55
N ALA A 118 -21.24 4.46 4.70
CA ALA A 118 -19.88 4.75 4.26
C ALA A 118 -18.84 3.85 4.94
N ILE A 119 -18.95 3.67 6.26
CA ILE A 119 -18.10 2.74 7.03
C ILE A 119 -18.27 1.32 6.50
N ALA A 120 -19.51 0.85 6.28
CA ALA A 120 -19.74 -0.50 5.77
C ALA A 120 -19.16 -0.73 4.37
N VAL A 121 -19.30 0.26 3.46
CA VAL A 121 -18.74 0.20 2.10
C VAL A 121 -17.21 0.20 2.15
N ALA A 122 -16.59 1.11 2.91
CA ALA A 122 -15.14 1.18 3.05
C ALA A 122 -14.57 -0.07 3.72
N LEU A 123 -15.16 -0.53 4.83
CA LEU A 123 -14.78 -1.76 5.51
C LEU A 123 -14.82 -2.97 4.57
N SER A 124 -15.89 -3.08 3.77
CA SER A 124 -16.07 -4.17 2.82
C SER A 124 -15.05 -4.10 1.68
N LEU A 125 -14.75 -2.89 1.18
CA LEU A 125 -13.71 -2.67 0.18
C LEU A 125 -12.34 -3.08 0.72
N ASP A 126 -11.98 -2.59 1.91
CA ASP A 126 -10.71 -2.89 2.56
C ASP A 126 -10.55 -4.37 2.88
N LEU A 127 -11.61 -5.00 3.39
CA LEU A 127 -11.61 -6.44 3.65
C LEU A 127 -11.40 -7.21 2.34
N ALA A 128 -12.14 -6.86 1.28
CA ALA A 128 -12.01 -7.50 -0.02
C ALA A 128 -10.60 -7.38 -0.61
N ILE A 129 -9.98 -6.20 -0.50
CA ILE A 129 -8.60 -5.94 -0.90
C ILE A 129 -7.65 -6.81 -0.06
N ASN A 130 -7.75 -6.77 1.27
CA ASN A 130 -6.85 -7.49 2.19
C ASN A 130 -6.92 -9.01 2.03
N ILE A 131 -8.13 -9.56 1.89
CA ILE A 131 -8.38 -10.99 1.69
C ILE A 131 -7.80 -11.47 0.36
N SER A 132 -7.77 -10.62 -0.66
CA SER A 132 -7.28 -10.98 -2.00
C SER A 132 -5.80 -10.70 -2.19
N PHE A 133 -5.24 -9.65 -1.57
CA PHE A 133 -3.88 -9.17 -1.83
C PHE A 133 -2.84 -10.27 -1.64
N ASN A 134 -2.90 -10.96 -0.50
CA ASN A 134 -1.96 -12.04 -0.18
C ASN A 134 -2.10 -13.22 -1.16
N PRO A 135 -3.30 -13.80 -1.41
CA PRO A 135 -3.50 -14.80 -2.44
C PRO A 135 -2.98 -14.43 -3.84
N THR A 136 -3.16 -13.18 -4.29
CA THR A 136 -2.64 -12.73 -5.59
C THR A 136 -1.11 -12.72 -5.68
N ARG A 137 -0.40 -12.53 -4.55
CA ARG A 137 1.06 -12.64 -4.48
C ARG A 137 1.51 -14.10 -4.34
N SER A 138 0.78 -14.90 -3.57
CA SER A 138 1.09 -16.31 -3.36
C SER A 138 0.90 -17.16 -4.62
N VAL A 139 -0.11 -16.86 -5.45
CA VAL A 139 -0.34 -17.61 -6.69
C VAL A 139 0.86 -17.52 -7.65
N ILE A 140 1.63 -16.43 -7.62
CA ILE A 140 2.87 -16.30 -8.39
C ILE A 140 3.88 -17.37 -7.97
N ALA A 141 4.12 -17.51 -6.66
CA ALA A 141 5.02 -18.53 -6.13
C ALA A 141 4.51 -19.95 -6.40
N ASP A 142 3.20 -20.18 -6.30
CA ASP A 142 2.57 -21.48 -6.48
C ASP A 142 2.66 -21.99 -7.93
N VAL A 143 2.75 -21.10 -8.94
CA VAL A 143 2.76 -21.47 -10.37
C VAL A 143 4.08 -21.23 -11.10
N THR A 144 5.11 -20.72 -10.40
CA THR A 144 6.45 -20.50 -10.95
C THR A 144 7.48 -21.41 -10.29
N THR A 145 8.51 -21.79 -11.06
CA THR A 145 9.63 -22.56 -10.52
C THR A 145 10.53 -21.70 -9.64
N GLU A 146 11.13 -22.31 -8.62
CA GLU A 146 12.06 -21.65 -7.70
C GLU A 146 13.23 -21.00 -8.45
N GLY A 147 13.85 -20.00 -7.83
CA GLY A 147 14.97 -19.26 -8.42
C GLY A 147 14.51 -18.18 -9.40
N SER A 148 15.19 -18.09 -10.55
CA SER A 148 15.09 -16.93 -11.46
C SER A 148 13.69 -16.71 -12.03
N THR A 149 12.91 -17.78 -12.28
CA THR A 149 11.55 -17.70 -12.83
C THR A 149 10.59 -17.04 -11.84
N ARG A 150 10.61 -17.44 -10.56
CA ARG A 150 9.78 -16.84 -9.50
C ARG A 150 10.15 -15.39 -9.26
N THR A 151 11.45 -15.06 -9.18
CA THR A 151 11.91 -13.68 -9.06
C THR A 151 11.39 -12.83 -10.21
N LYS A 152 11.50 -13.34 -11.44
CA LYS A 152 10.97 -12.67 -12.64
C LYS A 152 9.45 -12.47 -12.55
N GLY A 153 8.71 -13.44 -12.02
CA GLY A 153 7.26 -13.31 -11.77
C GLY A 153 6.94 -12.15 -10.84
N TYR A 154 7.64 -12.04 -9.71
CA TYR A 154 7.47 -10.91 -8.78
C TYR A 154 7.90 -9.57 -9.38
N THR A 155 8.96 -9.54 -10.20
CA THR A 155 9.37 -8.32 -10.92
C THR A 155 8.28 -7.85 -11.88
N TRP A 156 7.74 -8.75 -12.71
CA TRP A 156 6.63 -8.40 -13.62
C TRP A 156 5.40 -7.90 -12.87
N MET A 157 5.06 -8.56 -11.76
CA MET A 157 3.95 -8.14 -10.90
C MET A 157 4.15 -6.71 -10.40
N GLN A 158 5.33 -6.40 -9.83
CA GLN A 158 5.62 -5.08 -9.30
C GLN A 158 5.65 -4.01 -10.40
N THR A 159 6.22 -4.32 -11.56
CA THR A 159 6.28 -3.39 -12.70
C THR A 159 4.90 -3.06 -13.25
N ILE A 160 4.07 -4.06 -13.52
CA ILE A 160 2.72 -3.85 -14.05
C ILE A 160 1.85 -3.14 -13.02
N SER A 161 1.85 -3.62 -11.77
CA SER A 161 1.04 -3.01 -10.71
C SER A 161 1.45 -1.56 -10.43
N GLY A 162 2.75 -1.25 -10.43
CA GLY A 162 3.26 0.10 -10.24
C GLY A 162 2.84 1.04 -11.39
N PHE A 163 2.95 0.58 -12.63
CA PHE A 163 2.47 1.32 -13.80
C PHE A 163 0.98 1.64 -13.70
N PHE A 164 0.14 0.64 -13.42
CA PHE A 164 -1.30 0.83 -13.29
C PHE A 164 -1.68 1.71 -12.09
N GLY A 165 -0.91 1.67 -11.00
CA GLY A 165 -1.07 2.59 -9.87
C GLY A 165 -0.86 4.05 -10.28
N VAL A 166 0.20 4.35 -11.03
CA VAL A 166 0.41 5.71 -11.59
C VAL A 166 -0.73 6.11 -12.53
N VAL A 167 -1.15 5.20 -13.42
CA VAL A 167 -2.28 5.44 -14.33
C VAL A 167 -3.57 5.74 -13.56
N ALA A 168 -3.84 5.07 -12.44
CA ALA A 168 -5.01 5.35 -11.60
C ALA A 168 -5.04 6.82 -11.15
N TYR A 169 -3.93 7.31 -10.59
CA TYR A 169 -3.83 8.69 -10.16
C TYR A 169 -3.94 9.69 -11.32
N LEU A 170 -3.41 9.37 -12.50
CA LEU A 170 -3.53 10.20 -13.69
C LEU A 170 -4.96 10.24 -14.26
N ILE A 171 -5.74 9.16 -14.17
CA ILE A 171 -7.17 9.16 -14.53
C ILE A 171 -7.94 10.08 -13.59
N GLY A 172 -7.71 9.96 -12.28
CA GLY A 172 -8.32 10.83 -11.28
C GLY A 172 -8.00 12.30 -11.53
N ALA A 173 -6.75 12.58 -11.90
CA ALA A 173 -6.31 13.93 -12.19
C ALA A 173 -6.91 14.49 -13.48
N PHE A 174 -6.64 13.86 -14.63
CA PHE A 174 -6.92 14.47 -15.94
C PHE A 174 -8.33 14.20 -16.48
N VAL A 175 -9.07 13.27 -15.88
CA VAL A 175 -10.43 12.94 -16.33
C VAL A 175 -11.46 13.27 -15.26
N SER A 176 -11.44 12.54 -14.14
CA SER A 176 -12.17 12.85 -12.91
C SER A 176 -12.02 11.70 -11.91
N ASN A 177 -12.23 11.98 -10.63
CA ASN A 177 -12.32 10.95 -9.61
C ASN A 177 -13.51 10.00 -9.82
N TYR A 178 -14.63 10.46 -10.40
CA TYR A 178 -15.73 9.58 -10.79
C TYR A 178 -15.32 8.58 -11.88
N MET A 179 -14.63 9.05 -12.93
CA MET A 179 -14.13 8.17 -13.97
C MET A 179 -13.09 7.18 -13.42
N LEU A 180 -12.23 7.63 -12.50
CA LEU A 180 -11.30 6.76 -11.79
C LEU A 180 -12.03 5.65 -11.03
N ILE A 181 -13.09 5.98 -10.29
CA ILE A 181 -13.89 5.00 -9.55
C ILE A 181 -14.53 3.97 -10.51
N TYR A 182 -15.20 4.42 -11.57
CA TYR A 182 -15.87 3.51 -12.52
C TYR A 182 -14.89 2.65 -13.31
N THR A 183 -13.78 3.24 -13.77
CA THR A 183 -12.70 2.50 -14.43
C THR A 183 -12.06 1.50 -13.46
N GLY A 184 -11.90 1.89 -12.20
CA GLY A 184 -11.42 1.02 -11.13
C GLY A 184 -12.33 -0.18 -10.92
N ALA A 185 -13.64 0.02 -10.77
CA ALA A 185 -14.58 -1.08 -10.65
C ALA A 185 -14.48 -2.05 -11.84
N ALA A 186 -14.45 -1.53 -13.07
CA ALA A 186 -14.34 -2.36 -14.28
C ALA A 186 -13.01 -3.13 -14.35
N LEU A 187 -11.87 -2.44 -14.15
CA LEU A 187 -10.55 -3.07 -14.21
C LEU A 187 -10.35 -4.07 -13.08
N VAL A 188 -10.78 -3.76 -11.86
CA VAL A 188 -10.69 -4.68 -10.71
C VAL A 188 -11.47 -5.95 -11.01
N PHE A 189 -12.72 -5.82 -11.48
CA PHE A 189 -13.53 -6.98 -11.86
C PHE A 189 -12.84 -7.81 -12.96
N VAL A 190 -12.41 -7.16 -14.04
CA VAL A 190 -11.79 -7.84 -15.19
C VAL A 190 -10.47 -8.51 -14.82
N PHE A 191 -9.58 -7.81 -14.12
CA PHE A 191 -8.25 -8.31 -13.76
C PHE A 191 -8.27 -9.33 -12.61
N SER A 192 -9.29 -9.34 -11.76
CA SER A 192 -9.49 -10.41 -10.77
C SER A 192 -10.10 -11.66 -11.38
N ILE A 193 -10.98 -11.55 -12.38
CA ILE A 193 -11.71 -12.70 -12.92
C ILE A 193 -11.00 -13.31 -14.13
N ILE A 194 -10.80 -12.55 -15.19
CA ILE A 194 -10.35 -13.09 -16.48
C ILE A 194 -8.99 -13.81 -16.36
N PRO A 195 -7.95 -13.23 -15.74
CA PRO A 195 -6.65 -13.88 -15.63
C PRO A 195 -6.69 -15.22 -14.88
N THR A 196 -7.56 -15.34 -13.86
CA THR A 196 -7.68 -16.58 -13.08
C THR A 196 -8.24 -17.75 -13.90
N LEU A 197 -8.93 -17.47 -15.02
CA LEU A 197 -9.36 -18.51 -15.96
C LEU A 197 -8.17 -19.13 -16.72
N PHE A 198 -7.06 -18.39 -16.83
CA PHE A 198 -5.84 -18.79 -17.54
C PHE A 198 -4.71 -19.24 -16.60
N ILE A 199 -4.99 -19.38 -15.30
CA ILE A 199 -4.03 -19.83 -14.29
C ILE A 199 -4.55 -21.14 -13.70
N THR A 200 -3.79 -22.23 -13.86
CA THR A 200 -4.04 -23.49 -13.15
C THR A 200 -3.05 -23.63 -12.01
N GLU A 201 -3.58 -23.72 -10.79
CA GLU A 201 -2.80 -23.98 -9.58
C GLU A 201 -2.49 -25.49 -9.46
N PRO A 202 -1.28 -25.88 -9.01
CA PRO A 202 -0.99 -27.26 -8.67
C PRO A 202 -1.67 -27.66 -7.36
N ARG A 203 -2.30 -28.85 -7.32
CA ARG A 203 -3.00 -29.35 -6.11
C ARG A 203 -2.04 -29.83 -5.03
N GLN A 204 -0.93 -30.42 -5.46
CA GLN A 204 0.21 -30.69 -4.61
C GLN A 204 1.27 -29.69 -5.02
N LEU A 205 1.67 -28.83 -4.09
CA LEU A 205 2.94 -28.15 -4.24
C LEU A 205 3.99 -29.25 -4.23
N ASN A 206 4.88 -29.27 -5.22
CA ASN A 206 6.07 -30.11 -5.10
C ASN A 206 6.74 -29.66 -3.81
N ALA A 207 6.64 -30.46 -2.74
CA ALA A 207 7.61 -30.40 -1.69
C ALA A 207 8.92 -30.65 -2.45
N SER A 208 9.75 -29.62 -2.56
CA SER A 208 11.11 -29.84 -3.01
C SER A 208 11.65 -30.95 -2.10
N ASP A 209 11.84 -32.14 -2.65
CA ASP A 209 12.91 -33.01 -2.19
C ASP A 209 14.16 -32.15 -2.31
N ASP A 210 14.61 -31.60 -1.18
CA ASP A 210 16.01 -31.52 -0.80
C ASP A 210 16.17 -30.67 0.46
N ASN A 211 16.74 -31.31 1.48
CA ASN A 211 17.52 -30.69 2.53
C ASN A 211 16.77 -29.63 3.36
N ALA A 212 15.91 -30.11 4.26
CA ALA A 212 16.08 -29.70 5.64
C ALA A 212 17.48 -30.14 6.12
N GLU A 213 18.56 -29.58 5.55
CA GLU A 213 19.66 -29.20 6.40
C GLU A 213 18.97 -28.36 7.47
N GLU A 214 18.94 -28.90 8.68
CA GLU A 214 18.56 -28.18 9.88
C GLU A 214 19.32 -26.85 9.84
N SER A 215 18.70 -25.83 9.26
CA SER A 215 19.17 -24.47 9.38
C SER A 215 19.05 -24.23 10.86
N LYS A 216 20.18 -24.35 11.58
CA LYS A 216 20.24 -24.11 13.03
C LYS A 216 19.33 -22.94 13.30
N PRO A 217 18.31 -23.07 14.18
CA PRO A 217 17.30 -22.05 14.34
C PRO A 217 18.00 -20.72 14.52
N GLY A 218 17.86 -19.84 13.53
CA GLY A 218 18.42 -18.50 13.63
C GLY A 218 17.73 -17.87 14.83
N SER A 219 18.50 -17.44 15.82
CA SER A 219 17.89 -16.78 16.97
C SER A 219 17.32 -15.43 16.52
N THR A 220 16.03 -15.20 16.78
CA THR A 220 15.46 -13.87 16.56
C THR A 220 16.15 -12.86 17.46
N ASN A 221 16.66 -11.79 16.86
CA ASN A 221 17.14 -10.62 17.59
C ASN A 221 15.95 -9.73 17.97
N MET A 222 15.25 -10.13 19.05
CA MET A 222 14.00 -9.49 19.46
C MET A 222 14.15 -7.98 19.76
N PRO A 223 15.22 -7.51 20.45
CA PRO A 223 15.44 -6.08 20.63
C PRO A 223 15.54 -5.31 19.30
N GLU A 224 16.21 -5.87 18.31
CA GLU A 224 16.40 -5.22 17.01
C GLU A 224 15.10 -5.21 16.19
N PHE A 225 14.37 -6.33 16.19
CA PHE A 225 13.04 -6.42 15.61
C PHE A 225 12.08 -5.37 16.19
N LEU A 226 12.07 -5.19 17.51
CA LEU A 226 11.22 -4.21 18.18
C LEU A 226 11.60 -2.77 17.80
N LYS A 227 12.89 -2.43 17.71
CA LYS A 227 13.30 -1.10 17.23
C LYS A 227 12.81 -0.82 15.83
N ILE A 228 12.92 -1.81 14.93
CA ILE A 228 12.42 -1.70 13.55
C ILE A 228 10.91 -1.46 13.57
N CYS A 229 10.15 -2.23 14.34
CA CYS A 229 8.70 -2.07 14.46
C CYS A 229 8.33 -0.67 14.98
N VAL A 230 8.98 -0.18 16.04
CA VAL A 230 8.65 1.15 16.60
C VAL A 230 9.04 2.26 15.62
N ALA A 231 10.22 2.19 14.99
CA ALA A 231 10.63 3.17 14.00
C ALA A 231 9.68 3.18 12.79
N HIS A 232 9.27 2.01 12.32
CA HIS A 232 8.32 1.86 11.21
C HIS A 232 6.91 2.34 11.58
N ALA A 233 6.51 2.18 12.85
CA ALA A 233 5.23 2.67 13.32
C ALA A 233 5.10 4.20 13.21
N PHE A 234 6.15 4.93 13.57
CA PHE A 234 6.18 6.38 13.37
C PHE A 234 6.23 6.78 11.89
N THR A 235 6.85 5.97 11.02
CA THR A 235 6.77 6.18 9.57
C THR A 235 5.32 6.15 9.10
N TRP A 236 4.58 5.10 9.46
CA TRP A 236 3.20 4.92 9.01
C TRP A 236 2.22 5.90 9.63
N LEU A 237 2.46 6.38 10.86
CA LEU A 237 1.66 7.45 11.45
C LEU A 237 1.65 8.69 10.55
N GLY A 238 2.83 9.15 10.11
CA GLY A 238 2.92 10.33 9.25
C GLY A 238 2.47 10.07 7.81
N VAL A 239 2.83 8.92 7.23
CA VAL A 239 2.38 8.54 5.88
C VAL A 239 0.85 8.43 5.81
N GLN A 240 0.22 7.78 6.78
CA GLN A 240 -1.24 7.63 6.79
C GLN A 240 -1.94 8.97 7.00
N THR A 241 -1.43 9.82 7.92
CA THR A 241 -2.00 11.16 8.13
C THR A 241 -1.99 11.97 6.82
N MET A 242 -0.90 11.89 6.05
CA MET A 242 -0.80 12.49 4.74
C MET A 242 -1.82 11.89 3.75
N PHE A 243 -1.89 10.57 3.59
CA PHE A 243 -2.82 9.95 2.64
C PHE A 243 -4.29 10.30 2.92
N VAL A 244 -4.70 10.27 4.19
CA VAL A 244 -6.10 10.47 4.56
C VAL A 244 -6.52 11.94 4.38
N TYR A 245 -5.68 12.89 4.78
CA TYR A 245 -6.10 14.29 4.93
C TYR A 245 -5.50 15.27 3.91
N THR A 246 -4.62 14.85 2.99
CA THR A 246 -4.02 15.78 1.99
C THR A 246 -5.07 16.59 1.22
N PHE A 247 -6.25 16.03 0.92
CA PHE A 247 -7.33 16.76 0.26
C PHE A 247 -7.77 18.01 1.06
N ALA A 248 -7.77 17.94 2.40
CA ALA A 248 -8.15 19.03 3.28
C ALA A 248 -7.11 20.14 3.31
N TYR A 249 -5.82 19.77 3.26
CA TYR A 249 -4.74 20.72 3.04
C TYR A 249 -4.90 21.43 1.69
N ILE A 250 -5.20 20.70 0.62
CA ILE A 250 -5.42 21.30 -0.70
C ILE A 250 -6.59 22.28 -0.66
N LYS A 251 -7.73 21.85 -0.10
CA LYS A 251 -8.96 22.66 -0.03
C LYS A 251 -8.75 23.95 0.76
N GLU A 252 -8.10 23.88 1.92
CA GLU A 252 -7.93 25.05 2.79
C GLU A 252 -6.68 25.87 2.46
N VAL A 253 -5.50 25.23 2.39
CA VAL A 253 -4.22 25.95 2.30
C VAL A 253 -3.90 26.38 0.87
N ILE A 254 -4.21 25.56 -0.13
CA ILE A 254 -3.92 25.89 -1.53
C ILE A 254 -5.08 26.68 -2.16
N MET A 255 -6.32 26.29 -1.89
CA MET A 255 -7.49 26.88 -2.54
C MET A 255 -8.20 27.95 -1.69
N GLY A 256 -7.96 28.00 -0.38
CA GLY A 256 -8.51 29.02 0.51
C GLY A 256 -9.94 28.77 1.00
N PHE A 257 -10.47 27.56 0.85
CA PHE A 257 -11.85 27.20 1.24
C PHE A 257 -11.89 26.44 2.56
N GLY A 258 -12.94 26.65 3.35
CA GLY A 258 -13.14 25.87 4.57
C GLY A 258 -13.28 24.37 4.29
N THR A 259 -12.80 23.51 5.18
CA THR A 259 -12.88 22.03 4.99
C THR A 259 -14.32 21.53 4.85
N THR A 260 -15.28 22.17 5.53
CA THR A 260 -16.71 21.86 5.46
C THR A 260 -17.49 22.76 4.49
N GLU A 261 -16.82 23.68 3.79
CA GLU A 261 -17.46 24.57 2.82
C GLU A 261 -17.96 23.77 1.61
N THR A 262 -19.19 24.04 1.18
CA THR A 262 -19.75 23.45 -0.03
C THR A 262 -19.23 24.20 -1.26
N LEU A 263 -18.57 23.47 -2.15
CA LEU A 263 -17.93 24.04 -3.33
C LEU A 263 -18.66 23.65 -4.62
N ALA A 264 -18.46 24.45 -5.67
CA ALA A 264 -18.93 24.12 -7.00
C ALA A 264 -18.19 22.88 -7.55
N GLU A 265 -18.81 22.19 -8.51
CA GLU A 265 -18.25 20.97 -9.11
C GLU A 265 -16.83 21.20 -9.67
N ALA A 266 -16.59 22.34 -10.32
CA ALA A 266 -15.26 22.68 -10.86
C ALA A 266 -14.18 22.75 -9.76
N GLN A 267 -14.50 23.33 -8.60
CA GLN A 267 -13.59 23.43 -7.46
C GLN A 267 -13.36 22.07 -6.80
N ASN A 268 -14.41 21.25 -6.67
CA ASN A 268 -14.26 19.87 -6.18
C ASN A 268 -13.37 19.05 -7.13
N ASN A 269 -13.55 19.18 -8.44
CA ASN A 269 -12.70 18.52 -9.43
C ASN A 269 -11.25 19.01 -9.37
N GLU A 270 -11.00 20.28 -9.04
CA GLU A 270 -9.66 20.82 -8.83
C GLU A 270 -8.95 20.18 -7.62
N ILE A 271 -9.65 19.97 -6.50
CA ILE A 271 -9.11 19.20 -5.36
C ILE A 271 -8.70 17.79 -5.81
N GLY A 272 -9.54 17.13 -6.60
CA GLY A 272 -9.27 15.82 -7.18
C GLY A 272 -8.04 15.84 -8.10
N PHE A 273 -7.92 16.86 -8.96
CA PHE A 273 -6.78 17.07 -9.84
C PHE A 273 -5.47 17.20 -9.07
N ILE A 274 -5.41 18.12 -8.09
CA ILE A 274 -4.20 18.37 -7.32
C ILE A 274 -3.82 17.12 -6.51
N THR A 275 -4.80 16.43 -5.91
CA THR A 275 -4.56 15.18 -5.16
C THR A 275 -4.01 14.08 -6.08
N GLY A 276 -4.64 13.90 -7.25
CA GLY A 276 -4.22 12.92 -8.25
C GLY A 276 -2.80 13.15 -8.76
N ILE A 277 -2.45 14.37 -9.17
CA ILE A 277 -1.08 14.68 -9.62
C ILE A 277 -0.07 14.46 -8.48
N SER A 278 -0.40 14.89 -7.26
CA SER A 278 0.47 14.74 -6.08
C SER A 278 0.81 13.27 -5.83
N PHE A 279 -0.18 12.39 -5.82
CA PHE A 279 0.04 10.95 -5.63
C PHE A 279 0.61 10.24 -6.86
N ALA A 280 0.33 10.72 -8.08
CA ALA A 280 0.98 10.23 -9.28
C ALA A 280 2.50 10.49 -9.24
N VAL A 281 2.92 11.70 -8.86
CA VAL A 281 4.33 12.06 -8.69
C VAL A 281 4.97 11.23 -7.58
N LEU A 282 4.35 11.18 -6.40
CA LEU A 282 4.81 10.38 -5.27
C LEU A 282 5.05 8.90 -5.67
N ASN A 283 4.07 8.28 -6.32
CA ASN A 283 4.15 6.88 -6.71
C ASN A 283 5.08 6.62 -7.89
N THR A 284 5.22 7.57 -8.82
CA THR A 284 6.21 7.46 -9.90
C THR A 284 7.62 7.39 -9.34
N VAL A 285 7.94 8.27 -8.39
CA VAL A 285 9.21 8.25 -7.68
C VAL A 285 9.35 6.95 -6.86
N GLY A 286 8.30 6.57 -6.14
CA GLY A 286 8.23 5.33 -5.35
C GLY A 286 8.47 4.05 -6.16
N PHE A 287 8.00 4.02 -7.40
CA PHE A 287 8.12 2.89 -8.32
C PHE A 287 9.49 2.84 -9.02
N LEU A 288 10.06 3.98 -9.42
CA LEU A 288 11.30 4.03 -10.21
C LEU A 288 12.58 3.97 -9.36
N LEU A 289 12.61 4.68 -8.23
CA LEU A 289 13.82 4.80 -7.42
C LEU A 289 14.36 3.49 -6.82
N PRO A 290 13.53 2.52 -6.38
CA PRO A 290 14.06 1.32 -5.73
C PRO A 290 15.09 0.58 -6.56
N ALA A 291 14.81 0.34 -7.85
CA ALA A 291 15.71 -0.36 -8.75
C ALA A 291 16.84 0.54 -9.29
N LEU A 292 16.53 1.81 -9.60
CA LEU A 292 17.49 2.70 -10.28
C LEU A 292 18.51 3.34 -9.33
N VAL A 293 18.12 3.57 -8.08
CA VAL A 293 18.89 4.41 -7.14
C VAL A 293 19.10 3.72 -5.79
N LEU A 294 18.04 3.20 -5.15
CA LEU A 294 18.16 2.65 -3.81
C LEU A 294 18.98 1.36 -3.76
N GLU A 295 18.80 0.43 -4.72
CA GLU A 295 19.57 -0.81 -4.77
C GLU A 295 21.10 -0.54 -4.84
N PRO A 296 21.63 0.27 -5.78
CA PRO A 296 23.05 0.63 -5.78
C PRO A 296 23.56 1.27 -4.48
N ILE A 297 22.74 2.12 -3.85
CA ILE A 297 23.11 2.79 -2.59
C ILE A 297 23.15 1.79 -1.43
N THR A 298 22.17 0.89 -1.34
CA THR A 298 22.14 -0.15 -0.28
C THR A 298 23.37 -1.05 -0.32
N LYS A 299 23.90 -1.35 -1.52
CA LYS A 299 25.15 -2.11 -1.69
C LYS A 299 26.38 -1.36 -1.16
N LYS A 300 26.35 -0.03 -1.13
CA LYS A 300 27.46 0.83 -0.68
C LYS A 300 27.41 1.15 0.81
N ILE A 301 26.25 1.50 1.35
CA ILE A 301 26.11 2.01 2.73
C ILE A 301 25.23 1.16 3.65
N GLY A 302 24.63 0.08 3.14
CA GLY A 302 23.71 -0.78 3.89
C GLY A 302 22.24 -0.37 3.74
N ARG A 303 21.31 -1.30 4.03
CA ARG A 303 19.87 -1.08 3.87
C ARG A 303 19.33 -0.16 4.96
N VAL A 304 19.79 -0.31 6.19
CA VAL A 304 19.32 0.47 7.35
C VAL A 304 19.65 1.95 7.15
N LYS A 305 20.91 2.27 6.82
CA LYS A 305 21.33 3.66 6.58
C LYS A 305 20.63 4.27 5.37
N THR A 306 20.46 3.51 4.29
CA THR A 306 19.73 3.99 3.10
C THR A 306 18.29 4.34 3.46
N HIS A 307 17.60 3.44 4.18
CA HIS A 307 16.23 3.67 4.60
C HIS A 307 16.13 4.90 5.53
N MET A 308 16.97 4.99 6.56
CA MET A 308 17.04 6.14 7.47
C MET A 308 17.18 7.47 6.73
N LEU A 309 18.12 7.57 5.78
CA LEU A 309 18.32 8.79 4.99
C LEU A 309 17.09 9.14 4.15
N CYS A 310 16.42 8.15 3.56
CA CYS A 310 15.19 8.38 2.79
C CYS A 310 14.03 8.85 3.68
N ILE A 311 13.89 8.28 4.88
CA ILE A 311 12.90 8.74 5.88
C ILE A 311 13.20 10.16 6.34
N ALA A 312 14.47 10.52 6.55
CA ALA A 312 14.88 11.89 6.86
C ALA A 312 14.54 12.87 5.71
N ILE A 313 14.82 12.50 4.45
CA ILE A 313 14.44 13.27 3.27
C ILE A 313 12.92 13.47 3.21
N MET A 314 12.14 12.43 3.54
CA MET A 314 10.68 12.52 3.60
C MET A 314 10.18 13.50 4.66
N SER A 315 10.78 13.45 5.86
CA SER A 315 10.47 14.39 6.95
C SER A 315 10.77 15.83 6.52
N ILE A 316 11.94 16.08 5.91
CA ILE A 316 12.30 17.38 5.37
C ILE A 316 11.32 17.79 4.26
N GLY A 317 10.92 16.87 3.38
CA GLY A 317 9.91 17.11 2.35
C GLY A 317 8.58 17.61 2.95
N TYR A 318 8.10 16.99 4.03
CA TYR A 318 6.92 17.48 4.76
C TYR A 318 7.12 18.85 5.39
N VAL A 319 8.30 19.14 5.96
CA VAL A 319 8.64 20.50 6.45
C VAL A 319 8.58 21.52 5.32
N LEU A 320 9.15 21.19 4.15
CA LEU A 320 9.12 22.07 3.00
C LEU A 320 7.70 22.30 2.46
N ILE A 321 6.79 21.32 2.57
CA ILE A 321 5.37 21.51 2.20
C ILE A 321 4.72 22.55 3.10
N ILE A 322 5.00 22.53 4.40
CA ILE A 322 4.47 23.54 5.34
C ILE A 322 4.97 24.95 4.96
N LEU A 323 6.25 25.07 4.58
CA LEU A 323 6.90 26.36 4.35
C LEU A 323 6.63 26.92 2.95
N LEU A 324 6.58 26.07 1.92
CA LEU A 324 6.60 26.44 0.50
C LEU A 324 5.42 25.87 -0.30
N GLY A 325 4.59 25.00 0.29
CA GLY A 325 3.56 24.22 -0.41
C GLY A 325 2.26 24.96 -0.72
N GLN A 326 2.20 26.30 -0.60
CA GLN A 326 0.96 27.05 -0.77
C GLN A 326 0.44 27.09 -2.23
N SER A 327 1.21 26.56 -3.20
CA SER A 327 0.77 26.42 -4.58
C SER A 327 0.77 24.95 -5.01
N SER A 328 -0.15 24.57 -5.89
CA SER A 328 -0.25 23.22 -6.46
C SER A 328 1.05 22.77 -7.12
N THR A 329 1.68 23.63 -7.92
CA THR A 329 2.96 23.34 -8.57
C THR A 329 4.06 23.01 -7.56
N MET A 330 4.17 23.79 -6.48
CA MET A 330 5.19 23.54 -5.46
C MET A 330 4.86 22.28 -4.65
N LEU A 331 3.58 22.01 -4.37
CA LEU A 331 3.17 20.74 -3.78
C LEU A 331 3.61 19.55 -4.64
N PHE A 332 3.45 19.60 -5.97
CA PHE A 332 3.89 18.53 -6.87
C PHE A 332 5.40 18.29 -6.81
N VAL A 333 6.19 19.35 -6.84
CA VAL A 333 7.66 19.27 -6.72
C VAL A 333 8.05 18.64 -5.39
N LEU A 334 7.42 19.07 -4.30
CA LEU A 334 7.71 18.56 -2.96
C LEU A 334 7.23 17.12 -2.76
N MET A 335 6.13 16.71 -3.41
CA MET A 335 5.70 15.31 -3.45
C MET A 335 6.71 14.41 -4.14
N ALA A 336 7.50 14.91 -5.09
CA ALA A 336 8.63 14.16 -5.64
C ALA A 336 9.73 13.93 -4.58
N VAL A 337 10.00 14.92 -3.72
CA VAL A 337 10.95 14.80 -2.60
C VAL A 337 10.44 13.80 -1.56
N VAL A 338 9.18 13.92 -1.15
CA VAL A 338 8.50 12.95 -0.27
C VAL A 338 8.52 11.54 -0.88
N GLY A 339 8.45 11.44 -2.22
CA GLY A 339 8.52 10.21 -2.98
C GLY A 339 9.82 9.40 -2.75
N VAL A 340 10.93 10.07 -2.44
CA VAL A 340 12.20 9.39 -2.09
C VAL A 340 12.04 8.55 -0.83
N GLY A 341 11.36 9.12 0.17
CA GLY A 341 10.96 8.39 1.38
C GLY A 341 10.02 7.24 1.07
N TRP A 342 8.96 7.52 0.31
CA TRP A 342 7.97 6.51 -0.08
C TRP A 342 8.61 5.30 -0.78
N ALA A 343 9.55 5.53 -1.70
CA ALA A 343 10.32 4.48 -2.36
C ALA A 343 11.01 3.54 -1.36
N ALA A 344 11.59 4.10 -0.30
CA ALA A 344 12.25 3.32 0.75
C ALA A 344 11.23 2.61 1.65
N VAL A 345 10.11 3.25 2.01
CA VAL A 345 9.03 2.67 2.83
C VAL A 345 8.48 1.39 2.21
N VAL A 346 8.27 1.37 0.90
CA VAL A 346 7.68 0.21 0.21
C VAL A 346 8.67 -0.92 -0.08
N SER A 347 9.98 -0.68 -0.01
CA SER A 347 10.99 -1.63 -0.50
C SER A 347 11.99 -2.16 0.55
N LEU A 348 12.35 -1.37 1.58
CA LEU A 348 13.44 -1.71 2.49
C LEU A 348 13.02 -2.30 3.85
N PRO A 349 11.94 -1.86 4.53
CA PRO A 349 11.61 -2.30 5.88
C PRO A 349 11.45 -3.81 6.03
N PHE A 350 10.76 -4.46 5.08
CA PHE A 350 10.60 -5.91 5.08
C PHE A 350 11.95 -6.62 4.95
N ALA A 351 12.81 -6.16 4.03
CA ALA A 351 14.13 -6.74 3.83
C ALA A 351 15.00 -6.62 5.10
N ILE A 352 14.98 -5.47 5.77
CA ILE A 352 15.71 -5.25 7.02
C ILE A 352 15.14 -6.13 8.15
N MET A 353 13.82 -6.14 8.32
CA MET A 353 13.16 -6.94 9.36
C MET A 353 13.45 -8.43 9.18
N SER A 354 13.38 -8.93 7.94
CA SER A 354 13.59 -10.35 7.64
C SER A 354 14.96 -10.86 8.08
N GLU A 355 15.98 -10.01 8.13
CA GLU A 355 17.34 -10.39 8.57
C GLU A 355 17.48 -10.45 10.10
N THR A 356 16.51 -9.94 10.85
CA THR A 356 16.55 -9.90 12.33
C THR A 356 15.75 -11.02 12.98
N VAL A 357 14.99 -11.79 12.20
CA VAL A 357 14.04 -12.78 12.69
C VAL A 357 14.40 -14.19 12.22
N ASP A 358 14.03 -15.16 13.05
CA ASP A 358 14.11 -16.57 12.72
C ASP A 358 13.29 -16.90 11.46
N GLN A 359 13.96 -17.38 10.41
CA GLN A 359 13.31 -17.70 9.13
C GLN A 359 12.25 -18.78 9.28
N SER A 360 12.42 -19.72 10.23
CA SER A 360 11.43 -20.77 10.51
C SER A 360 10.11 -20.22 11.05
N ARG A 361 10.12 -19.00 11.60
CA ARG A 361 8.97 -18.30 12.17
C ARG A 361 8.64 -17.00 11.44
N MET A 362 9.11 -16.84 10.19
CA MET A 362 8.91 -15.63 9.39
C MET A 362 7.43 -15.19 9.34
N GLY A 363 6.49 -16.13 9.19
CA GLY A 363 5.06 -15.82 9.16
C GLY A 363 4.53 -15.14 10.43
N LEU A 364 4.98 -15.59 11.61
CA LEU A 364 4.61 -14.98 12.89
C LEU A 364 5.16 -13.55 12.98
N TYR A 365 6.44 -13.36 12.66
CA TYR A 365 7.09 -12.06 12.73
C TYR A 365 6.59 -11.09 11.66
N MET A 366 6.14 -11.59 10.51
CA MET A 366 5.42 -10.80 9.51
C MET A 366 4.10 -10.27 10.04
N GLY A 367 3.32 -11.10 10.73
CA GLY A 367 2.09 -10.67 11.39
C GLY A 367 2.35 -9.60 12.46
N LEU A 368 3.37 -9.81 13.30
CA LEU A 368 3.77 -8.82 14.32
C LEU A 368 4.29 -7.52 13.69
N PHE A 369 5.08 -7.60 12.63
CA PHE A 369 5.57 -6.44 11.90
C PHE A 369 4.41 -5.66 11.27
N ASN A 370 3.37 -6.32 10.76
CA ASN A 370 2.19 -5.65 10.21
C ASN A 370 1.43 -4.81 11.26
N LEU A 371 1.50 -5.15 12.55
CA LEU A 371 0.93 -4.31 13.61
C LEU A 371 1.60 -2.93 13.68
N SER A 372 2.87 -2.82 13.28
CA SER A 372 3.56 -1.54 13.15
C SER A 372 3.06 -0.69 11.97
N VAL A 373 2.18 -1.22 11.11
CA VAL A 373 1.50 -0.45 10.07
C VAL A 373 0.10 -0.09 10.55
N VAL A 374 -0.65 -1.10 10.98
CA VAL A 374 -2.07 -0.99 11.28
C VAL A 374 -2.36 -0.13 12.50
N ILE A 375 -1.61 -0.27 13.59
CA ILE A 375 -1.87 0.52 14.81
C ILE A 375 -1.68 2.03 14.54
N PRO A 376 -0.56 2.47 13.91
CA PRO A 376 -0.42 3.86 13.49
C PRO A 376 -1.49 4.35 12.53
N GLN A 377 -2.01 3.49 11.63
CA GLN A 377 -3.09 3.87 10.74
C GLN A 377 -4.38 4.18 11.51
N LEU A 378 -4.70 3.41 12.56
CA LEU A 378 -5.82 3.69 13.45
C LEU A 378 -5.62 5.00 14.22
N VAL A 379 -4.39 5.25 14.69
CA VAL A 379 -4.04 6.53 15.34
C VAL A 379 -4.21 7.69 14.35
N ALA A 380 -3.66 7.60 13.14
CA ALA A 380 -3.84 8.65 12.13
C ALA A 380 -5.31 8.89 11.80
N SER A 381 -6.10 7.82 11.71
CA SER A 381 -7.54 7.88 11.46
C SER A 381 -8.30 8.58 12.60
N SER A 382 -7.86 8.47 13.85
CA SER A 382 -8.48 9.19 14.97
C SER A 382 -8.05 10.67 15.10
N LEU A 383 -7.03 11.11 14.36
CA LEU A 383 -6.57 12.51 14.37
C LEU A 383 -7.52 13.47 13.64
N GLY A 384 -8.53 12.98 12.92
CA GLY A 384 -9.44 13.80 12.12
C GLY A 384 -10.06 14.97 12.90
N GLY A 385 -10.64 14.69 14.08
CA GLY A 385 -11.23 15.74 14.92
C GLY A 385 -10.20 16.73 15.49
N PHE A 386 -9.00 16.26 15.81
CA PHE A 386 -7.91 17.14 16.25
C PHE A 386 -7.48 18.10 15.12
N ILE A 387 -7.32 17.57 13.91
CA ILE A 387 -6.94 18.32 12.71
C ILE A 387 -8.05 19.31 12.33
N ASP A 388 -9.31 18.90 12.44
CA ASP A 388 -10.45 19.75 12.14
C ASP A 388 -10.53 20.97 13.07
N GLY A 389 -10.26 20.78 14.35
CA GLY A 389 -10.17 21.86 15.34
C GLY A 389 -8.96 22.80 15.19
N GLN A 390 -7.98 22.49 14.33
CA GLN A 390 -6.86 23.40 14.07
C GLN A 390 -7.25 24.52 13.10
N ALA A 391 -6.79 25.73 13.39
CA ALA A 391 -7.03 26.90 12.55
C ALA A 391 -6.35 26.85 11.17
N ASN A 392 -5.37 25.96 10.98
CA ASN A 392 -4.67 25.80 9.70
C ASN A 392 -4.35 24.32 9.46
N LYS A 393 -4.73 23.78 8.29
CA LYS A 393 -4.49 22.37 7.90
C LYS A 393 -3.04 22.04 7.53
N ASN A 394 -2.11 22.99 7.64
CA ASN A 394 -0.67 22.71 7.79
C ASN A 394 -0.40 21.70 8.91
N SER A 395 -1.27 21.61 9.92
CA SER A 395 -1.21 20.61 11.00
C SER A 395 -1.05 19.18 10.48
N ILE A 396 -1.64 18.83 9.34
CA ILE A 396 -1.51 17.52 8.68
C ILE A 396 -0.04 17.20 8.39
N PHE A 397 0.66 18.14 7.73
CA PHE A 397 2.06 17.97 7.39
C PHE A 397 2.99 18.20 8.58
N ILE A 398 2.58 18.98 9.60
CA ILE A 398 3.33 19.10 10.86
C ILE A 398 3.36 17.74 11.59
N ILE A 399 2.20 17.11 11.77
CA ILE A 399 2.10 15.77 12.37
C ILE A 399 2.95 14.78 11.56
N SER A 400 2.83 14.82 10.24
CA SER A 400 3.58 13.93 9.34
C SER A 400 5.09 14.15 9.43
N ALA A 401 5.55 15.40 9.45
CA ALA A 401 6.96 15.75 9.56
C ALA A 401 7.56 15.31 10.89
N ILE A 402 6.86 15.56 12.01
CA ILE A 402 7.30 15.17 13.35
C ILE A 402 7.38 13.65 13.47
N ALA A 403 6.35 12.93 13.02
CA ALA A 403 6.33 11.47 13.07
C ALA A 403 7.48 10.86 12.25
N LEU A 404 7.71 11.31 11.02
CA LEU A 404 8.83 10.85 10.20
C LEU A 404 10.19 11.28 10.75
N GLY A 405 10.28 12.45 11.40
CA GLY A 405 11.50 12.91 12.06
C GLY A 405 11.89 12.03 13.24
N ILE A 406 10.91 11.68 14.10
CA ILE A 406 11.08 10.69 15.17
C ILE A 406 11.49 9.34 14.57
N SER A 407 10.81 8.89 13.52
CA SER A 407 11.16 7.65 12.82
C SER A 407 12.62 7.65 12.34
N ALA A 408 13.08 8.71 11.67
CA ALA A 408 14.46 8.83 11.19
C ALA A 408 15.48 8.74 12.33
N VAL A 409 15.20 9.40 13.48
CA VAL A 409 16.04 9.30 14.68
C VAL A 409 16.03 7.89 15.24
N LEU A 410 14.88 7.22 15.31
CA LEU A 410 14.77 5.85 15.80
C LEU A 410 15.56 4.86 14.92
N TRP A 411 15.57 5.07 13.61
CA TRP A 411 16.37 4.28 12.67
C TRP A 411 17.89 4.40 12.88
N LEU A 412 18.39 5.46 13.56
CA LEU A 412 19.81 5.55 13.94
C LEU A 412 20.22 4.50 14.97
N PHE A 413 19.27 3.98 15.76
CA PHE A 413 19.52 2.94 16.75
C PHE A 413 19.38 1.53 16.19
N VAL A 414 18.93 1.41 14.94
CA VAL A 414 18.82 0.13 14.24
C VAL A 414 20.20 -0.25 13.69
N LYS A 415 20.62 -1.49 13.96
CA LYS A 415 21.90 -2.04 13.52
C LYS A 415 21.74 -2.77 12.20
N GLU A 416 22.69 -2.55 11.29
CA GLU A 416 22.80 -3.36 10.08
C GLU A 416 23.19 -4.79 10.46
N SER A 417 22.41 -5.77 10.00
CA SER A 417 22.78 -7.18 10.07
C SER A 417 23.99 -7.38 9.17
N GLY A 418 25.14 -7.75 9.76
CA GLY A 418 26.42 -7.77 9.06
C GLY A 418 26.34 -8.60 7.78
N THR A 419 26.52 -7.96 6.64
CA THR A 419 26.84 -8.63 5.38
C THR A 419 28.09 -9.46 5.67
N LYS A 420 27.97 -10.78 5.74
CA LYS A 420 29.15 -11.64 5.54
C LYS A 420 29.63 -11.30 4.14
N ALA A 421 30.56 -10.35 4.03
CA ALA A 421 31.34 -10.16 2.83
C ALA A 421 31.86 -11.55 2.48
N SER A 422 31.42 -12.10 1.34
CA SER A 422 32.04 -13.29 0.79
C SER A 422 33.51 -12.90 0.57
N LYS A 423 34.37 -13.26 1.53
CA LYS A 423 35.79 -13.32 1.28
C LYS A 423 35.91 -14.34 0.16
N LEU A 424 36.01 -13.85 -1.08
CA LEU A 424 36.63 -14.59 -2.16
C LEU A 424 37.99 -15.00 -1.60
N SER A 425 38.11 -16.28 -1.23
CA SER A 425 39.40 -16.88 -0.97
C SER A 425 40.24 -16.63 -2.22
N PRO A 426 41.45 -16.06 -2.11
CA PRO A 426 42.38 -16.18 -3.21
C PRO A 426 42.60 -17.68 -3.39
N SER A 427 42.24 -18.18 -4.57
CA SER A 427 42.61 -19.52 -5.01
C SER A 427 44.13 -19.62 -4.89
N GLY A 428 44.60 -20.23 -3.81
CA GLY A 428 45.96 -20.74 -3.73
C GLY A 428 46.09 -21.89 -4.71
N GLY A 429 47.16 -21.87 -5.49
CA GLY A 429 47.49 -22.95 -6.41
C GLY A 429 48.68 -22.54 -7.26
N HIS A 430 49.84 -23.06 -6.87
CA HIS A 430 51.12 -23.04 -7.56
C HIS A 430 51.04 -23.57 -9.00
#